data_AF-A0A840B244-F1
#
_entry.id   AF-A0A840B244-F1
#
_cell.length_a   1.000
_cell.length_b   1.000
_cell.length_c   1.000
_cell.angle_alpha   90.00
_cell.angle_beta   90.00
_cell.angle_gamma   90.00
#
_symmetry.space_group_name_H-M   'P 1'
#
loop_
_entity.id
_entity.type
_entity.pdbx_description
1 polymer ?
#
loop_
_entity_poly.entity_id
_entity_poly.type
_entity_poly.pdbx_seq_one_letter_code
_entity_poly.pdbx_strand_id
1 'polypeptide(L)'
;MHKSRIRNHDLIALADFSKPSRDPRFYIVDLRNGSSAHYLVAHGKGSDPSHSGWVQNFSNVHGSEATSAGSYLVSDTYIGQYGESRRLIGLDPQNDQAEARAIVIHPAWYVNQSLIHDQGKIGRSQGCFAFAKNDINVILERVAPGCLLYADKV
;
A
#
# COMPACT_ATOMS: atom_id res chain seq x y z
N MET A 1 -11.22 10.78 -12.44
CA MET A 1 -12.55 10.16 -12.67
C MET A 1 -12.65 8.92 -11.80
N HIS A 2 -13.25 8.98 -10.59
CA HIS A 2 -13.68 7.81 -9.77
C HIS A 2 -14.69 8.23 -8.68
N LYS A 3 -15.23 9.45 -8.79
CA LYS A 3 -15.88 10.19 -7.69
C LYS A 3 -17.09 9.47 -7.11
N SER A 4 -17.84 8.71 -7.92
CA SER A 4 -19.02 7.96 -7.46
C SER A 4 -18.69 6.73 -6.60
N ARG A 5 -17.46 6.21 -6.69
CA ARG A 5 -17.03 5.02 -5.94
C ARG A 5 -16.31 5.36 -4.63
N ILE A 6 -15.63 6.50 -4.60
CA ILE A 6 -14.96 7.01 -3.42
C ILE A 6 -15.99 7.72 -2.55
N ARG A 7 -16.18 7.26 -1.31
CA ARG A 7 -17.14 7.84 -0.37
C ARG A 7 -16.50 8.84 0.58
N ASN A 8 -15.19 8.68 0.84
CA ASN A 8 -14.42 9.61 1.65
C ASN A 8 -13.61 10.52 0.73
N HIS A 9 -14.01 11.78 0.66
CA HIS A 9 -13.33 12.82 -0.12
C HIS A 9 -12.42 13.72 0.72
N ASP A 10 -12.41 13.53 2.03
CA ASP A 10 -11.65 14.37 2.96
C ASP A 10 -10.25 13.82 3.21
N LEU A 11 -9.99 12.57 2.78
CA LEU A 11 -8.74 11.87 3.03
C LEU A 11 -8.27 11.14 1.78
N ILE A 12 -6.97 11.25 1.49
CA ILE A 12 -6.30 10.49 0.43
C ILE A 12 -5.13 9.72 1.04
N ALA A 13 -5.05 8.43 0.73
CA ALA A 13 -3.86 7.62 0.96
C ALA A 13 -2.98 7.61 -0.30
N LEU A 14 -1.67 7.76 -0.15
CA LEU A 14 -0.72 7.82 -1.25
C LEU A 14 0.49 6.92 -0.96
N ALA A 15 0.77 5.95 -1.82
CA ALA A 15 2.00 5.18 -1.81
C ALA A 15 2.94 5.71 -2.90
N ASP A 16 3.99 6.42 -2.50
CA ASP A 16 4.99 6.97 -3.40
C ASP A 16 6.18 6.01 -3.53
N PHE A 17 6.16 5.24 -4.62
CA PHE A 17 7.21 4.29 -4.93
C PHE A 17 8.36 4.89 -5.74
N SER A 18 8.42 6.23 -5.90
CA SER A 18 9.64 6.92 -6.35
C SER A 18 10.72 6.92 -5.27
N LYS A 19 10.37 6.58 -4.02
CA LYS A 19 11.27 6.50 -2.86
C LYS A 19 11.69 5.07 -2.50
N PRO A 20 12.90 4.88 -1.93
CA PRO A 20 13.35 3.57 -1.49
C PRO A 20 12.54 3.07 -0.29
N SER A 21 12.51 1.76 -0.09
CA SER A 21 11.70 1.13 0.96
C SER A 21 12.17 1.40 2.39
N ARG A 22 13.38 1.94 2.56
CA ARG A 22 13.89 2.43 3.85
C ARG A 22 13.28 3.76 4.29
N ASP A 23 12.68 4.51 3.37
CA ASP A 23 12.11 5.82 3.66
C ASP A 23 10.59 5.71 3.85
N PRO A 24 9.99 6.47 4.79
CA PRO A 24 8.55 6.60 4.87
C PRO A 24 7.99 7.15 3.57
N ARG A 25 7.14 6.37 2.92
CA ARG A 25 6.66 6.61 1.56
C ARG A 25 5.18 6.28 1.36
N PHE A 26 4.47 5.99 2.45
CA PHE A 26 3.01 5.96 2.46
C PHE A 26 2.49 7.17 3.22
N TYR A 27 1.68 7.99 2.57
CA TYR A 27 1.13 9.21 3.14
C TYR A 27 -0.37 9.04 3.37
N ILE A 28 -0.85 9.55 4.49
CA ILE A 28 -2.27 9.78 4.76
C ILE A 28 -2.46 11.29 4.85
N VAL A 29 -3.13 11.87 3.86
CA VAL A 29 -3.33 13.31 3.72
C VAL A 29 -4.77 13.66 4.07
N ASP A 30 -4.97 14.52 5.06
CA ASP A 30 -6.26 15.13 5.38
C ASP A 30 -6.43 16.41 4.57
N LEU A 31 -7.38 16.39 3.63
CA LEU A 31 -7.62 17.49 2.70
C LEU A 31 -8.37 18.66 3.34
N ARG A 32 -8.99 18.48 4.52
CA ARG A 32 -9.73 19.55 5.20
C ARG A 32 -8.79 20.55 5.85
N ASN A 33 -7.64 20.08 6.33
CA ASN A 33 -6.67 20.89 7.07
C ASN A 33 -5.24 20.86 6.49
N GLY A 34 -4.99 20.06 5.45
CA GLY A 34 -3.69 19.94 4.79
C GLY A 34 -2.64 19.14 5.60
N SER A 35 -3.01 18.54 6.73
CA SER A 35 -2.09 17.74 7.52
C SER A 35 -1.79 16.40 6.84
N SER A 36 -0.59 15.88 7.06
CA SER A 36 -0.20 14.56 6.58
C SER A 36 0.57 13.78 7.62
N ALA A 37 0.36 12.46 7.63
CA ALA A 37 1.21 11.51 8.35
C ALA A 37 1.86 10.58 7.34
N HIS A 38 3.06 10.08 7.65
CA HIS A 38 3.81 9.20 6.77
C HIS A 38 4.27 7.92 7.47
N TYR A 39 4.32 6.83 6.72
CA TYR A 39 4.60 5.49 7.22
C TYR A 39 5.50 4.72 6.25
N LEU A 40 6.19 3.70 6.76
CA LEU A 40 6.86 2.71 5.93
C LEU A 40 5.82 1.81 5.26
N VAL A 41 6.02 1.51 3.98
CA VAL A 41 5.21 0.54 3.23
C VAL A 41 6.08 -0.34 2.34
N ALA A 42 5.93 -1.65 2.48
CA ALA A 42 6.56 -2.63 1.61
C ALA A 42 5.73 -2.84 0.33
N HIS A 43 6.43 -2.95 -0.79
CA HIS A 43 5.89 -3.32 -2.09
C HIS A 43 6.02 -4.83 -2.32
N GLY A 44 5.41 -5.32 -3.40
CA GLY A 44 5.54 -6.71 -3.85
C GLY A 44 6.93 -7.06 -4.39
N LYS A 45 7.42 -8.27 -4.10
CA LYS A 45 8.74 -8.71 -4.52
C LYS A 45 8.91 -8.80 -6.04
N GLY A 46 7.82 -8.99 -6.78
CA GLY A 46 7.83 -8.94 -8.25
C GLY A 46 8.09 -7.54 -8.82
N SER A 47 7.94 -6.50 -8.00
CA SER A 47 8.32 -5.13 -8.34
C SER A 47 9.79 -4.81 -8.06
N ASP A 48 10.48 -5.62 -7.26
CA ASP A 48 11.89 -5.43 -6.89
C ASP A 48 12.59 -6.79 -6.76
N PRO A 49 12.82 -7.54 -7.85
CA PRO A 49 13.26 -8.94 -7.76
C PRO A 49 14.60 -9.12 -7.03
N SER A 50 15.55 -8.19 -7.26
CA SER A 50 16.88 -8.19 -6.65
C SER A 50 16.91 -7.67 -5.20
N HIS A 51 15.76 -7.27 -4.65
CA HIS A 51 15.65 -6.67 -3.32
C HIS A 51 16.54 -5.44 -3.16
N SER A 52 16.56 -4.57 -4.17
CA SER A 52 17.29 -3.31 -4.13
C SER A 52 16.70 -2.30 -3.12
N GLY A 53 15.44 -2.48 -2.72
CA GLY A 53 14.65 -1.51 -1.96
C GLY A 53 13.81 -0.59 -2.85
N TRP A 54 13.96 -0.65 -4.17
CA TRP A 54 13.29 0.21 -5.14
C TRP A 54 12.28 -0.57 -5.97
N VAL A 55 11.10 0.02 -6.18
CA VAL A 55 10.19 -0.50 -7.21
C VAL A 55 10.85 -0.26 -8.57
N GLN A 56 11.10 -1.32 -9.31
CA GLN A 56 11.65 -1.29 -10.68
C GLN A 56 10.52 -1.29 -11.70
N ASN A 57 9.48 -2.11 -11.46
CA ASN A 57 8.31 -2.24 -12.32
C ASN A 57 7.02 -2.45 -11.52
N PHE A 58 5.89 -2.11 -12.13
CA PHE A 58 4.56 -2.49 -11.65
C PHE A 58 4.01 -3.64 -12.49
N SER A 59 3.05 -4.41 -11.96
CA SER A 59 2.31 -5.39 -12.76
C SER A 59 0.89 -5.61 -12.24
N ASN A 60 -0.04 -5.77 -13.18
CA ASN A 60 -1.42 -6.17 -12.93
C ASN A 60 -1.65 -7.69 -13.10
N VAL A 61 -0.62 -8.46 -13.43
CA VAL A 61 -0.76 -9.87 -13.81
C VAL A 61 -0.86 -10.76 -12.57
N HIS A 62 -1.78 -11.73 -12.59
CA HIS A 62 -1.91 -12.73 -11.52
C HIS A 62 -0.61 -13.53 -11.37
N GLY A 63 -0.22 -13.83 -10.12
CA GLY A 63 1.05 -14.53 -9.85
C GLY A 63 2.33 -13.73 -10.09
N SER A 64 2.25 -12.47 -10.55
CA SER A 64 3.45 -11.63 -10.72
C SER A 64 4.12 -11.24 -9.41
N GLU A 65 3.40 -11.35 -8.29
CA GLU A 65 3.83 -10.94 -6.95
C GLU A 65 4.33 -9.48 -6.85
N ALA A 66 4.00 -8.66 -7.86
CA ALA A 66 4.37 -7.26 -7.97
C ALA A 66 3.23 -6.35 -7.48
N THR A 67 3.55 -5.16 -7.00
CA THR A 67 2.54 -4.14 -6.77
C THR A 67 2.08 -3.58 -8.13
N SER A 68 0.80 -3.23 -8.26
CA SER A 68 0.28 -2.47 -9.42
C SER A 68 0.31 -0.96 -9.13
N ALA A 69 0.25 -0.15 -10.18
CA ALA A 69 0.10 1.31 -10.05
C ALA A 69 -1.35 1.72 -10.29
N GLY A 70 -1.71 2.93 -9.86
CA GLY A 70 -3.01 3.55 -10.07
C GLY A 70 -3.84 3.68 -8.78
N SER A 71 -5.12 3.92 -8.99
CA SER A 71 -6.13 4.21 -7.97
C SER A 71 -6.79 2.94 -7.46
N TYR A 72 -6.88 2.81 -6.14
CA TYR A 72 -7.55 1.72 -5.43
C TYR A 72 -8.67 2.29 -4.58
N LEU A 73 -9.80 1.58 -4.56
CA LEU A 73 -10.82 1.77 -3.53
C LEU A 73 -10.48 0.86 -2.35
N VAL A 74 -10.36 1.47 -1.19
CA VAL A 74 -10.28 0.73 0.08
C VAL A 74 -11.65 0.15 0.38
N SER A 75 -11.71 -1.16 0.52
CA SER A 75 -12.93 -1.93 0.75
C SER A 75 -12.93 -2.54 2.16
N ASP A 76 -13.83 -3.49 2.38
CA ASP A 76 -14.17 -4.00 3.70
C ASP A 76 -12.98 -4.61 4.44
N THR A 77 -13.08 -4.56 5.77
CA THR A 77 -12.22 -5.28 6.69
C THR A 77 -12.35 -6.78 6.48
N TYR A 78 -11.24 -7.48 6.51
CA TYR A 78 -11.26 -8.93 6.69
C TYR A 78 -10.16 -9.36 7.67
N ILE A 79 -10.35 -10.51 8.31
CA ILE A 79 -9.35 -11.13 9.16
C ILE A 79 -8.70 -12.25 8.34
N GLY A 80 -7.43 -12.05 7.97
CA GLY A 80 -6.64 -13.01 7.21
C GLY A 80 -5.55 -13.66 8.05
N GLN A 81 -4.64 -14.37 7.38
CA GLN A 81 -3.45 -14.97 8.01
C GLN A 81 -2.52 -13.94 8.69
N TYR A 82 -2.63 -12.66 8.31
CA TYR A 82 -1.86 -11.57 8.87
C TYR A 82 -2.63 -10.77 9.94
N GLY A 83 -3.82 -11.22 10.34
CA GLY A 83 -4.71 -10.49 11.24
C GLY A 83 -5.66 -9.56 10.49
N GLU A 84 -6.07 -8.46 11.13
CA GLU A 84 -6.97 -7.48 10.51
C GLU A 84 -6.31 -6.82 9.30
N SER A 85 -7.06 -6.71 8.20
CA SER A 85 -6.58 -6.21 6.91
C SER A 85 -7.72 -5.51 6.14
N ARG A 86 -7.39 -4.72 5.11
CA ARG A 86 -8.39 -4.13 4.19
C ARG A 86 -8.20 -4.67 2.79
N ARG A 87 -9.31 -5.03 2.14
CA ARG A 87 -9.31 -5.37 0.71
C ARG A 87 -9.11 -4.12 -0.13
N LEU A 88 -8.43 -4.27 -1.26
CA LEU A 88 -8.26 -3.21 -2.23
C LEU A 88 -8.89 -3.61 -3.56
N ILE A 89 -9.73 -2.74 -4.10
CA ILE A 89 -10.36 -2.91 -5.41
C ILE A 89 -9.68 -1.96 -6.38
N GLY A 90 -9.13 -2.49 -7.46
CA GLY A 90 -8.54 -1.69 -8.54
C GLY A 90 -9.59 -0.84 -9.25
N LEU A 91 -9.24 0.40 -9.56
CA LEU A 91 -10.10 1.35 -10.25
C LEU A 91 -9.59 1.71 -11.65
N ASP A 92 -8.30 1.47 -11.92
CA ASP A 92 -7.65 1.79 -13.20
C ASP A 92 -7.27 0.51 -13.95
N PRO A 93 -7.15 0.52 -15.29
CA PRO A 93 -6.76 -0.67 -16.07
C PRO A 93 -5.41 -1.28 -15.63
N GLN A 94 -4.53 -0.47 -15.04
CA GLN A 94 -3.23 -0.89 -14.52
C GLN A 94 -3.33 -1.66 -13.21
N ASN A 95 -4.48 -1.65 -12.53
CA ASN A 95 -4.69 -2.36 -11.27
C ASN A 95 -6.04 -3.07 -11.13
N ASP A 96 -6.85 -3.17 -12.19
CA ASP A 96 -8.19 -3.78 -12.17
C ASP A 96 -8.24 -5.25 -11.69
N GLN A 97 -7.10 -5.95 -11.66
CA GLN A 97 -7.00 -7.31 -11.11
C GLN A 97 -6.68 -7.34 -9.61
N ALA A 98 -6.54 -6.19 -8.95
CA ALA A 98 -6.07 -6.12 -7.55
C ALA A 98 -6.92 -6.98 -6.59
N GLU A 99 -8.24 -6.93 -6.72
CA GLU A 99 -9.14 -7.72 -5.87
C GLU A 99 -9.01 -9.23 -6.16
N ALA A 100 -9.02 -9.61 -7.44
CA ALA A 100 -8.84 -11.00 -7.88
C ALA A 100 -7.47 -11.58 -7.50
N ARG A 101 -6.47 -10.72 -7.32
CA ARG A 101 -5.11 -11.05 -6.86
C ARG A 101 -4.98 -11.00 -5.34
N ALA A 102 -6.06 -10.77 -4.60
CA ALA A 102 -6.08 -10.63 -3.15
C ALA A 102 -5.10 -9.58 -2.62
N ILE A 103 -4.97 -8.44 -3.32
CA ILE A 103 -4.15 -7.31 -2.90
C ILE A 103 -4.84 -6.57 -1.74
N VAL A 104 -4.12 -6.43 -0.63
CA VAL A 104 -4.68 -5.93 0.64
C VAL A 104 -3.72 -4.95 1.33
N ILE A 105 -4.25 -4.18 2.28
CA ILE A 105 -3.48 -3.52 3.34
C ILE A 105 -3.38 -4.49 4.52
N HIS A 106 -2.17 -4.79 4.99
CA HIS A 106 -1.98 -5.72 6.12
C HIS A 106 -0.70 -5.41 6.93
N PRO A 107 -0.58 -5.91 8.17
CA PRO A 107 0.64 -5.79 8.93
C PRO A 107 1.66 -6.86 8.52
N ALA A 108 2.95 -6.55 8.69
CA ALA A 108 4.04 -7.44 8.38
C ALA A 108 5.21 -7.24 9.35
N TRP A 109 5.77 -8.36 9.84
CA TRP A 109 6.98 -8.33 10.67
C TRP A 109 8.21 -7.82 9.91
N TYR A 110 8.20 -7.97 8.58
CA TYR A 110 9.28 -7.54 7.68
C TYR A 110 9.24 -6.05 7.33
N VAL A 111 8.37 -5.27 7.98
CA VAL A 111 8.36 -3.80 7.91
C VAL A 111 8.71 -3.29 9.31
N ASN A 112 9.99 -3.00 9.51
CA ASN A 112 10.54 -2.65 10.81
C ASN A 112 11.81 -1.80 10.64
N GLN A 113 12.01 -0.82 11.52
CA GLN A 113 13.20 0.03 11.57
C GLN A 113 14.49 -0.77 11.80
N SER A 114 14.45 -1.88 12.55
CA SER A 114 15.63 -2.72 12.76
C SER A 114 16.16 -3.32 11.46
N LEU A 115 15.28 -3.71 10.53
CA LEU A 115 15.69 -4.21 9.21
C LEU A 115 16.37 -3.13 8.37
N ILE A 116 15.93 -1.88 8.52
CA ILE A 116 16.59 -0.74 7.87
C ILE A 116 17.99 -0.54 8.44
N HIS A 117 18.14 -0.62 9.76
CA HIS A 117 19.45 -0.54 10.41
C HIS A 117 20.40 -1.66 9.95
N ASP A 118 19.91 -2.90 9.91
CA ASP A 118 20.74 -4.08 9.67
C ASP A 118 21.01 -4.35 8.18
N GLN A 119 20.06 -4.02 7.30
CA GLN A 119 20.09 -4.40 5.88
C GLN A 119 19.91 -3.22 4.90
N GLY A 120 19.68 -2.02 5.43
CA GLY A 120 19.47 -0.79 4.66
C GLY A 120 18.09 -0.65 4.02
N LYS A 121 17.13 -1.55 4.31
CA LYS A 121 15.78 -1.60 3.70
C LYS A 121 14.83 -2.54 4.45
N ILE A 122 13.53 -2.36 4.24
CA ILE A 122 12.50 -3.31 4.70
C ILE A 122 12.32 -4.49 3.72
N GLY A 123 11.55 -5.49 4.13
CA GLY A 123 11.18 -6.64 3.31
C GLY A 123 10.18 -6.32 2.18
N ARG A 124 9.67 -7.37 1.53
CA ARG A 124 8.78 -7.30 0.37
C ARG A 124 7.57 -8.22 0.57
N SER A 125 6.41 -7.81 0.09
CA SER A 125 5.18 -8.60 0.06
C SER A 125 5.07 -9.41 -1.24
N GLN A 126 3.90 -9.99 -1.52
CA GLN A 126 3.54 -10.57 -2.83
C GLN A 126 2.62 -9.65 -3.66
N GLY A 127 2.74 -8.33 -3.47
CA GLY A 127 2.00 -7.30 -4.21
C GLY A 127 1.17 -6.39 -3.31
N CYS A 128 0.87 -6.85 -2.10
CA CYS A 128 0.12 -6.13 -1.08
C CYS A 128 0.87 -4.90 -0.53
N PHE A 129 0.11 -3.98 0.06
CA PHE A 129 0.65 -2.85 0.82
C PHE A 129 0.82 -3.29 2.27
N ALA A 130 2.07 -3.61 2.63
CA ALA A 130 2.40 -4.16 3.94
C ALA A 130 3.02 -3.10 4.85
N PHE A 131 2.58 -3.06 6.11
CA PHE A 131 2.93 -2.02 7.08
C PHE A 131 3.54 -2.60 8.36
N ALA A 132 4.20 -1.75 9.15
CA ALA A 132 4.69 -2.15 10.46
C ALA A 132 3.52 -2.51 11.39
N LYS A 133 3.72 -3.54 12.25
CA LYS A 133 2.70 -3.98 13.20
C LYS A 133 2.23 -2.88 14.16
N ASN A 134 3.11 -1.95 14.51
CA ASN A 134 2.77 -0.87 15.44
C ASN A 134 1.93 0.24 14.78
N ASP A 135 2.01 0.38 13.46
CA ASP A 135 1.31 1.43 12.71
C ASP A 135 -0.04 0.97 12.16
N ILE A 136 -0.24 -0.34 12.02
CA ILE A 136 -1.37 -0.90 11.27
C ILE A 136 -2.73 -0.44 11.80
N ASN A 137 -2.91 -0.35 13.13
CA ASN A 137 -4.20 0.03 13.71
C ASN A 137 -4.59 1.45 13.30
N VAL A 138 -3.66 2.40 13.39
CA VAL A 138 -3.88 3.80 12.98
C VAL A 138 -4.14 3.89 11.48
N ILE A 139 -3.43 3.09 10.68
CA ILE A 139 -3.63 3.05 9.22
C ILE A 139 -5.01 2.50 8.88
N LEU A 140 -5.43 1.38 9.48
CA LEU A 140 -6.73 0.74 9.21
C LEU A 140 -7.92 1.61 9.69
N GLU A 141 -7.71 2.42 10.73
CA GLU A 141 -8.69 3.39 11.23
C GLU A 141 -8.82 4.59 10.27
N ARG A 142 -7.72 5.19 9.86
CA ARG A 142 -7.72 6.40 9.02
C ARG A 142 -8.01 6.10 7.54
N VAL A 143 -7.46 5.00 7.03
CA VAL A 143 -7.67 4.50 5.67
C VAL A 143 -8.87 3.55 5.70
N ALA A 144 -10.03 4.10 6.05
CA ALA A 144 -11.28 3.36 6.20
C ALA A 144 -11.89 2.95 4.84
N PRO A 145 -12.84 2.00 4.81
CA PRO A 145 -13.59 1.67 3.60
C PRO A 145 -14.21 2.92 2.96
N GLY A 146 -14.09 3.03 1.64
CA GLY A 146 -14.53 4.21 0.88
C GLY A 146 -13.44 5.26 0.64
N CYS A 147 -12.25 5.11 1.24
CA CYS A 147 -11.09 5.96 0.95
C CYS A 147 -10.45 5.61 -0.40
N LEU A 148 -9.86 6.63 -1.03
CA LEU A 148 -8.95 6.47 -2.16
C LEU A 148 -7.54 6.17 -1.66
N LEU A 149 -6.92 5.13 -2.20
CA LEU A 149 -5.48 4.90 -2.14
C LEU A 149 -4.92 5.04 -3.56
N TYR A 150 -3.93 5.91 -3.77
CA TYR A 150 -3.20 6.02 -5.03
C TYR A 150 -1.78 5.49 -4.87
N ALA A 151 -1.29 4.72 -5.84
CA ALA A 151 0.07 4.19 -5.81
C ALA A 151 0.76 4.41 -7.16
N ASP A 152 1.93 5.05 -7.15
CA ASP A 152 2.75 5.26 -8.35
C ASP A 152 4.16 5.69 -7.96
N LYS A 153 5.01 5.98 -8.95
CA LYS A 153 6.23 6.77 -8.77
C LYS A 153 5.90 8.24 -9.00
N VAL A 154 5.74 9.01 -7.93
CA VAL A 154 5.28 10.41 -7.95
C VAL A 154 6.35 11.37 -7.46
#